data_AF-A0A3C0FCL5-F1
#
_entry.id   AF-A0A3C0FCL5-F1
#
_cell.length_a   1.000
_cell.length_b   1.000
_cell.length_c   1.000
_cell.angle_alpha   90.00
_cell.angle_beta   90.00
_cell.angle_gamma   90.00
#
_symmetry.space_group_name_H-M   'P 1'
#
loop_
_entity.id
_entity.type
_entity.pdbx_description
1 polymer ?
#
loop_
_entity_poly.entity_id
_entity_poly.type
_entity_poly.pdbx_seq_one_letter_code
_entity_poly.pdbx_strand_id
1 'polypeptide(L)'
;DKVMRDVPLTDRAITQNGQGAIVAAVSTTPDAIGYVSIPALIPAVKAVSIDGVLPTAASVLAGTYPISRPFIYVTRQAPAGLIKAFIDFVMGAEGQAIIRMVGLVSPVTPR
;
A
#
# COMPACT_ATOMS: atom_id res chain seq x y z
N ASP A 1 5.61 9.39 12.73
CA ASP A 1 6.77 10.14 12.20
C ASP A 1 6.76 10.59 10.76
N LYS A 2 6.47 9.76 9.75
CA LYS A 2 6.79 10.14 8.35
C LYS A 2 5.83 11.13 7.66
N VAL A 3 4.56 11.24 8.10
CA VAL A 3 3.55 12.04 7.38
C VAL A 3 2.99 13.16 8.28
N MET A 4 2.16 12.80 9.26
CA MET A 4 1.47 13.80 10.10
C MET A 4 2.16 14.09 11.44
N ARG A 5 3.12 13.26 11.89
CA ARG A 5 3.68 13.32 13.26
C ARG A 5 2.56 13.50 14.30
N ASP A 6 2.62 14.56 15.10
CA ASP A 6 1.62 14.92 16.12
C ASP A 6 0.63 15.99 15.63
N VAL A 7 0.62 16.30 14.33
CA VAL A 7 -0.33 17.24 13.74
C VAL A 7 -1.69 16.57 13.62
N PRO A 8 -2.74 17.12 14.26
CA PRO A 8 -4.09 16.56 14.16
C PRO A 8 -4.65 16.74 12.75
N LEU A 9 -5.55 15.82 12.36
CA LEU A 9 -6.35 16.00 11.16
C LEU A 9 -7.28 17.21 11.36
N THR A 10 -7.44 18.04 10.32
CA THR A 10 -8.45 19.12 10.35
C THR A 10 -9.86 18.52 10.40
N ASP A 11 -10.72 19.13 11.20
CA ASP A 11 -12.17 18.87 11.26
C ASP A 11 -12.91 19.15 9.94
N ARG A 12 -12.28 19.87 9.01
CA ARG A 12 -12.80 20.13 7.65
C ARG A 12 -12.54 18.99 6.68
N ALA A 13 -11.73 18.01 7.04
CA ALA A 13 -11.46 16.87 6.17
C ALA A 13 -12.68 15.95 6.12
N ILE A 14 -13.16 15.65 4.92
CA ILE A 14 -14.20 14.64 4.72
C ILE A 14 -13.56 13.26 4.90
N THR A 15 -14.12 12.45 5.78
CA THR A 15 -13.70 11.06 6.00
C THR A 15 -14.51 10.10 5.14
N GLN A 16 -13.87 9.10 4.57
CA GLN A 16 -14.53 8.09 3.73
C GLN A 16 -14.25 6.67 4.24
N ASN A 17 -15.25 5.79 4.12
CA ASN A 17 -15.14 4.40 4.54
C ASN A 17 -14.53 3.55 3.43
N GLY A 18 -13.20 3.52 3.40
CA GLY A 18 -12.41 2.65 2.52
C GLY A 18 -12.03 3.27 1.18
N GLN A 19 -11.08 2.63 0.50
CA GLN A 19 -10.43 3.15 -0.70
C GLN A 19 -11.39 3.40 -1.87
N GLY A 20 -12.43 2.57 -2.06
CA GLY A 20 -13.41 2.76 -3.14
C GLY A 20 -14.21 4.06 -2.98
N ALA A 21 -14.61 4.39 -1.75
CA ALA A 21 -15.31 5.63 -1.45
C ALA A 21 -14.41 6.86 -1.64
N ILE A 22 -13.11 6.75 -1.31
CA ILE A 22 -12.12 7.81 -1.59
C ILE A 22 -11.98 8.03 -3.09
N VAL A 23 -11.81 6.95 -3.88
CA VAL A 23 -11.68 7.05 -5.34
C VAL A 23 -12.91 7.71 -5.95
N ALA A 24 -14.12 7.30 -5.57
CA ALA A 24 -15.36 7.86 -6.08
C ALA A 24 -15.52 9.36 -5.73
N ALA A 25 -15.19 9.74 -4.49
CA ALA A 25 -15.24 11.14 -4.06
C ALA A 25 -14.24 12.00 -4.85
N VAL A 26 -13.00 11.54 -4.99
CA VAL A 26 -11.94 12.26 -5.72
C VAL A 26 -12.25 12.35 -7.22
N SER A 27 -12.80 11.29 -7.83
CA SER A 27 -13.11 11.30 -9.26
C SER A 27 -14.26 12.22 -9.66
N THR A 28 -15.07 12.67 -8.70
CA THR A 28 -16.29 13.48 -8.95
C THR A 28 -16.22 14.89 -8.36
N THR A 29 -15.21 15.17 -7.54
CA THR A 29 -15.07 16.46 -6.83
C THR A 29 -13.80 17.17 -7.30
N PRO A 30 -13.91 18.24 -8.10
CA PRO A 30 -12.77 19.08 -8.44
C PRO A 30 -12.01 19.53 -7.19
N ASP A 31 -10.68 19.64 -7.31
CA ASP A 31 -9.75 20.05 -6.24
C ASP A 31 -9.66 19.10 -5.02
N ALA A 32 -10.35 17.95 -5.05
CA ALA A 32 -10.23 16.95 -3.99
C ALA A 32 -8.90 16.17 -4.07
N ILE A 33 -8.34 15.87 -2.89
CA ILE A 33 -7.18 14.97 -2.72
C ILE A 33 -7.49 13.91 -1.67
N GLY A 34 -7.04 12.68 -1.93
CA GLY A 34 -7.18 11.55 -1.02
C GLY A 34 -5.99 10.61 -1.14
N TYR A 35 -5.85 9.70 -0.17
CA TYR A 35 -4.81 8.68 -0.17
C TYR A 35 -5.44 7.30 -0.31
N VAL A 36 -4.87 6.47 -1.18
CA VAL A 36 -5.31 5.09 -1.42
C VAL A 36 -4.11 4.18 -1.62
N SER A 37 -4.32 2.87 -1.49
CA SER A 37 -3.32 1.87 -1.87
C SER A 37 -3.14 1.85 -3.39
N ILE A 38 -1.93 1.53 -3.88
CA ILE A 38 -1.59 1.47 -5.32
C ILE A 38 -2.62 0.67 -6.15
N PRO A 39 -3.11 -0.51 -5.72
CA PRO A 39 -4.10 -1.28 -6.50
C PRO A 39 -5.45 -0.58 -6.71
N ALA A 40 -5.75 0.47 -5.94
CA ALA A 40 -6.99 1.23 -6.08
C ALA A 40 -6.92 2.31 -7.16
N LEU A 41 -5.74 2.55 -7.76
CA LEU A 41 -5.57 3.53 -8.81
C LEU A 41 -6.27 3.07 -10.09
N ILE A 42 -7.15 3.92 -10.61
CA ILE A 42 -7.89 3.71 -11.85
C ILE A 42 -7.79 4.98 -12.72
N PRO A 43 -8.08 4.92 -14.04
CA PRO A 43 -7.96 6.08 -14.92
C PRO A 43 -8.79 7.31 -14.51
N ALA A 44 -9.83 7.13 -13.69
CA ALA A 44 -10.69 8.21 -13.19
C ALA A 44 -10.03 9.09 -12.10
N VAL A 45 -8.85 8.70 -11.59
CA VAL A 45 -8.08 9.47 -10.61
C VAL A 45 -6.62 9.54 -11.03
N LYS A 46 -5.93 10.61 -10.62
CA LYS A 46 -4.51 10.82 -10.96
C LYS A 46 -3.64 10.58 -9.73
N ALA A 47 -2.64 9.70 -9.87
CA ALA A 47 -1.59 9.58 -8.87
C ALA A 47 -0.67 10.81 -8.91
N VAL A 48 -0.38 11.38 -7.74
CA VAL A 48 0.53 12.51 -7.57
C VAL A 48 1.91 11.98 -7.16
N SER A 49 2.98 12.54 -7.72
CA SER A 49 4.33 12.22 -7.30
C SER A 49 4.66 12.87 -5.96
N ILE A 50 5.51 12.22 -5.18
CA ILE A 50 6.06 12.77 -3.94
C ILE A 50 7.56 12.90 -4.15
N ASP A 51 8.09 14.12 -3.96
CA ASP A 51 9.48 14.47 -4.24
C ASP A 51 9.92 14.08 -5.67
N GLY A 52 9.00 14.21 -6.64
CA GLY A 52 9.24 13.85 -8.04
C GLY A 52 9.14 12.36 -8.37
N VAL A 53 8.89 11.48 -7.38
CA VAL A 53 8.81 10.03 -7.57
C VAL A 53 7.35 9.57 -7.63
N LEU A 54 6.97 8.81 -8.66
CA LEU A 54 5.63 8.21 -8.81
C LEU A 54 5.52 6.88 -8.05
N PRO A 55 4.33 6.53 -7.51
CA PRO A 55 4.10 5.28 -6.77
C PRO A 55 4.02 4.06 -7.70
N THR A 56 5.17 3.55 -8.13
CA THR A 56 5.28 2.35 -8.98
C THR A 56 5.87 1.18 -8.19
N ALA A 57 5.60 -0.07 -8.60
CA ALA A 57 6.24 -1.24 -8.00
C ALA A 57 7.77 -1.14 -8.00
N ALA A 58 8.35 -0.65 -9.10
CA ALA A 58 9.79 -0.40 -9.21
C ALA A 58 10.29 0.62 -8.17
N SER A 59 9.63 1.77 -8.03
CA SER A 59 10.01 2.80 -7.05
C SER A 59 9.86 2.35 -5.59
N VAL A 60 8.87 1.49 -5.31
CA VAL A 60 8.66 0.92 -3.97
C VAL A 60 9.77 -0.09 -3.66
N LEU A 61 10.10 -0.98 -4.59
CA LEU A 61 11.18 -1.96 -4.43
C LEU A 61 12.56 -1.31 -4.35
N ALA A 62 12.78 -0.21 -5.09
CA ALA A 62 13.99 0.59 -5.01
C ALA A 62 14.09 1.42 -3.73
N GLY A 63 13.01 1.53 -2.95
CA GLY A 63 12.95 2.38 -1.76
C GLY A 63 12.96 3.89 -2.06
N THR A 64 12.79 4.28 -3.32
CA THR A 64 12.80 5.68 -3.75
C THR A 64 11.45 6.35 -3.56
N TYR A 65 10.35 5.59 -3.51
CA TYR A 65 9.05 6.15 -3.16
C TYR A 65 8.92 6.31 -1.63
N PRO A 66 8.76 7.54 -1.11
CA PRO A 66 8.93 7.82 0.32
C PRO A 66 7.80 7.27 1.20
N ILE A 67 6.61 7.05 0.62
CA ILE A 67 5.43 6.55 1.34
C ILE A 67 5.17 5.09 0.95
N SER A 68 5.93 4.17 1.54
CA SER A 68 5.72 2.73 1.43
C SER A 68 5.89 2.06 2.78
N ARG A 69 5.28 0.89 2.95
CA ARG A 69 5.40 0.06 4.16
C ARG A 69 5.45 -1.42 3.81
N PRO A 70 6.24 -2.23 4.51
CA PRO A 70 6.20 -3.68 4.35
C PRO A 70 4.89 -4.23 4.92
N PHE A 71 4.41 -5.32 4.33
CA PHE A 71 3.50 -6.23 5.02
C PHE A 71 4.33 -7.13 5.93
N ILE A 72 3.94 -7.23 7.20
CA ILE A 72 4.68 -7.99 8.21
C ILE A 72 3.80 -9.08 8.81
N TYR A 73 4.40 -10.24 9.05
CA TYR A 73 3.84 -11.24 9.95
C TYR A 73 4.37 -10.98 11.36
N VAL A 74 3.47 -10.89 12.32
CA VAL A 74 3.82 -10.73 13.73
C VAL A 74 3.41 -12.00 14.46
N THR A 75 4.39 -12.72 14.98
CA THR A 75 4.18 -13.95 15.76
C THR A 75 4.75 -13.78 17.17
N ARG A 76 4.11 -14.38 18.17
CA ARG A 76 4.58 -14.31 19.56
C ARG A 76 5.90 -15.08 19.77
N GLN A 77 6.07 -16.18 19.05
CA GLN A 77 7.25 -17.03 19.06
C GLN A 77 7.70 -17.26 17.62
N ALA A 78 8.88 -17.86 17.44
CA ALA A 78 9.34 -18.29 16.12
C ALA A 78 8.29 -19.19 15.45
N PRO A 79 7.91 -18.92 14.18
CA PRO A 79 6.95 -19.75 13.46
C PRO A 79 7.36 -21.23 13.42
N ALA A 80 6.44 -22.11 13.78
CA ALA A 80 6.63 -23.57 13.72
C ALA A 80 5.36 -24.27 13.21
N GLY A 81 5.51 -25.52 12.77
CA GLY A 81 4.40 -26.33 12.26
C GLY A 81 3.62 -25.61 11.16
N LEU A 82 2.30 -25.59 11.30
CA LEU A 82 1.38 -25.00 10.31
C LEU A 82 1.63 -23.50 10.07
N ILE A 83 2.03 -22.75 11.11
CA ILE A 83 2.31 -21.31 11.00
C ILE A 83 3.50 -21.09 10.06
N LYS A 84 4.57 -21.88 10.25
CA LYS A 84 5.74 -21.81 9.37
C LYS A 84 5.38 -22.22 7.94
N ALA A 85 4.65 -23.32 7.78
CA ALA A 85 4.24 -23.80 6.46
C ALA A 85 3.43 -22.76 5.68
N PHE A 86 2.52 -22.04 6.34
CA PHE A 86 1.76 -20.97 5.71
C PHE A 86 2.65 -19.78 5.32
N ILE A 87 3.55 -19.34 6.21
CA ILE A 87 4.47 -18.25 5.89
C ILE A 87 5.40 -18.64 4.73
N ASP A 88 5.94 -19.86 4.73
CA ASP A 88 6.78 -20.39 3.65
C ASP A 88 6.02 -20.40 2.31
N PHE A 89 4.73 -20.78 2.31
CA PHE A 89 3.87 -20.72 1.13
C PHE A 89 3.71 -19.28 0.61
N VAL A 90 3.38 -18.34 1.49
CA VAL A 90 3.20 -16.92 1.10
C VAL A 90 4.50 -16.33 0.55
N MET A 91 5.63 -16.69 1.15
CA MET A 91 6.96 -16.24 0.71
C MET A 91 7.46 -16.99 -0.53
N GLY A 92 6.88 -18.17 -0.84
CA GLY A 92 7.20 -18.97 -2.00
C GLY A 92 6.67 -18.41 -3.32
N ALA A 93 7.05 -19.04 -4.44
CA ALA A 93 6.73 -18.57 -5.78
C ALA A 93 5.22 -18.39 -6.03
N GLU A 94 4.40 -19.31 -5.52
CA GLU A 94 2.94 -19.27 -5.66
C GLU A 94 2.33 -18.10 -4.88
N GLY A 95 2.66 -17.96 -3.59
CA GLY A 95 2.20 -16.85 -2.77
C GLY A 95 2.60 -15.48 -3.35
N GLN A 96 3.84 -15.36 -3.82
CA GLN A 96 4.33 -14.14 -4.46
C GLN A 96 3.62 -13.86 -5.80
N ALA A 97 3.21 -14.89 -6.55
CA ALA A 97 2.41 -14.71 -7.77
C ALA A 97 1.01 -14.16 -7.45
N ILE A 98 0.37 -14.66 -6.38
CA ILE A 98 -0.93 -14.15 -5.92
C ILE A 98 -0.82 -12.67 -5.51
N ILE A 99 0.23 -12.30 -4.77
CA ILE A 99 0.49 -10.91 -4.35
C ILE A 99 0.57 -9.98 -5.56
N ARG A 100 1.32 -10.37 -6.60
CA ARG A 100 1.43 -9.57 -7.84
C ARG A 100 0.11 -9.48 -8.59
N MET A 101 -0.66 -10.56 -8.64
CA MET A 101 -1.97 -10.61 -9.30
C MET A 101 -2.96 -9.61 -8.72
N VAL A 102 -2.93 -9.38 -7.40
CA VAL A 102 -3.79 -8.39 -6.73
C VAL A 102 -3.21 -6.96 -6.74
N GLY A 103 -2.14 -6.72 -7.50
CA GLY A 103 -1.53 -5.40 -7.68
C GLY A 103 -0.61 -4.96 -6.53
N LEU A 104 -0.31 -5.83 -5.58
CA LEU A 104 0.61 -5.53 -4.48
C LEU A 104 2.07 -5.70 -4.92
N VAL A 105 2.96 -5.01 -4.21
CA VAL A 105 4.39 -5.05 -4.50
C VAL A 105 5.02 -6.26 -3.80
N SER A 106 5.49 -7.21 -4.61
CA SER A 106 6.19 -8.42 -4.19
C SER A 106 7.71 -8.23 -4.35
N PRO A 107 8.52 -8.46 -3.31
CA PRO A 107 9.98 -8.40 -3.44
C PRO A 107 10.51 -9.60 -4.24
N VAL A 108 11.54 -9.35 -5.06
CA VAL A 108 12.22 -10.40 -5.87
C VAL A 108 12.87 -11.47 -4.97
N THR A 109 13.18 -11.11 -3.72
CA THR A 109 13.68 -12.03 -2.69
C THR A 109 12.89 -11.81 -1.40
N PRO A 110 12.24 -12.85 -0.86
CA PRO A 110 11.60 -12.77 0.44
C PRO A 110 12.68 -12.47 1.50
N ARG A 111 12.48 -11.42 2.29
CA ARG A 111 13.34 -11.09 3.45
C ARG A 111 12.78 -11.70 4.71
#